data_AF-A0A7W7F5N2-F1
#
_entry.id   AF-A0A7W7F5N2-F1
#
_cell.length_a   1.000
_cell.length_b   1.000
_cell.length_c   1.000
_cell.angle_alpha   90.00
_cell.angle_beta   90.00
_cell.angle_gamma   90.00
#
_symmetry.space_group_name_H-M   'P 1'
#
loop_
_entity.id
_entity.type
_entity.pdbx_description
1 polymer ?
#
loop_
_entity_poly.entity_id
_entity_poly.type
_entity_poly.pdbx_seq_one_letter_code
_entity_poly.pdbx_strand_id
1 'polypeptide(L)'
;MTICTSRIIHVSIDRDWREVCDFASVLENFQRWAAGLGRRFERSGEEWMAEDPDGRPIRIRLSQPNDFGVLDHIVFVAKVETHNAVRVVPNGTGAEVMFVLL
;
A
#
# COMPACT_ATOMS: atom_id res chain seq x y z
N MET A 1 9.83 17.40 -16.81
CA MET A 1 9.12 16.79 -15.65
C MET A 1 7.79 17.51 -15.51
N THR A 2 6.69 16.77 -15.55
CA THR A 2 5.34 17.34 -15.38
C THR A 2 4.89 16.99 -13.96
N ILE A 3 4.42 17.99 -13.22
CA ILE A 3 3.88 17.79 -11.87
C ILE A 3 2.44 17.28 -12.01
N CYS A 4 2.12 16.14 -11.38
CA CYS A 4 0.76 15.62 -11.34
C CYS A 4 -0.09 16.36 -10.30
N THR A 5 -1.39 16.51 -10.56
CA THR A 5 -2.33 16.96 -9.53
C THR A 5 -2.48 15.86 -8.49
N SER A 6 -2.47 16.21 -7.20
CA SER A 6 -2.62 15.24 -6.12
C SER A 6 -3.97 15.35 -5.40
N ARG A 7 -4.40 14.24 -4.80
CA ARG A 7 -5.50 14.20 -3.84
C ARG A 7 -5.13 13.29 -2.69
N ILE A 8 -5.40 13.74 -1.46
CA ILE A 8 -5.30 12.89 -0.27
C ILE A 8 -6.66 12.21 -0.07
N ILE A 9 -6.66 10.89 -0.11
CA ILE A 9 -7.79 10.04 0.28
C ILE A 9 -7.47 9.53 1.68
N HIS A 10 -8.38 9.69 2.64
CA HIS A 10 -8.11 9.34 4.02
C HIS A 10 -9.34 8.83 4.76
N VAL A 11 -9.11 8.09 5.85
CA VAL A 11 -10.15 7.49 6.69
C VAL A 11 -9.64 7.27 8.11
N SER A 12 -10.49 7.50 9.09
CA SER A 12 -10.23 7.16 10.49
C SER A 12 -10.65 5.72 10.79
N ILE A 13 -9.86 5.01 11.59
CA ILE A 13 -10.10 3.63 12.02
C ILE A 13 -10.11 3.57 13.55
N ASP A 14 -11.14 2.97 14.13
CA ASP A 14 -11.30 2.80 15.58
C ASP A 14 -10.45 1.63 16.12
N ARG A 15 -9.13 1.68 15.91
CA ARG A 15 -8.12 0.72 16.40
C ARG A 15 -6.79 1.44 16.62
N ASP A 16 -5.94 0.90 17.51
CA ASP A 16 -4.60 1.45 17.72
C ASP A 16 -3.84 1.46 16.39
N TRP A 17 -3.16 2.57 16.11
CA TRP A 17 -2.48 2.79 14.83
C TRP A 17 -1.39 1.75 14.56
N ARG A 18 -0.79 1.13 15.58
CA ARG A 18 0.19 0.06 15.40
C ARG A 18 -0.48 -1.22 14.94
N GLU A 19 -1.64 -1.57 15.48
CA GLU A 19 -2.42 -2.72 15.00
C GLU A 19 -2.83 -2.53 13.54
N VAL A 20 -3.20 -1.30 13.15
CA VAL A 20 -3.51 -0.95 11.76
C VAL A 20 -2.26 -1.08 10.88
N CYS A 21 -1.10 -0.57 11.31
CA CYS A 21 0.17 -0.73 10.60
C CYS A 21 0.58 -2.20 10.44
N ASP A 22 0.53 -2.98 11.52
CA ASP A 22 0.89 -4.40 11.54
C ASP A 22 0.00 -5.20 10.60
N PHE A 23 -1.29 -4.86 10.54
CA PHE A 23 -2.22 -5.47 9.61
C PHE A 23 -1.95 -5.06 8.15
N ALA A 24 -1.83 -3.75 7.90
CA ALA A 24 -1.80 -3.19 6.56
C ALA A 24 -0.42 -3.28 5.88
N SER A 25 0.66 -3.50 6.63
CA SER A 25 2.00 -3.71 6.08
C SER A 25 2.25 -5.15 5.56
N VAL A 26 1.39 -6.09 5.95
CA VAL A 26 1.49 -7.50 5.53
C VAL A 26 0.84 -7.68 4.17
N LEU A 27 1.63 -8.11 3.20
CA LEU A 27 1.24 -8.13 1.78
C LEU A 27 0.16 -9.19 1.51
N GLU A 28 0.14 -10.28 2.26
CA GLU A 28 -0.91 -11.30 2.26
C GLU A 28 -2.28 -10.75 2.71
N ASN A 29 -2.31 -9.65 3.48
CA ASN A 29 -3.54 -8.96 3.83
C ASN A 29 -4.04 -8.04 2.71
N PHE A 30 -3.22 -7.70 1.71
CA PHE A 30 -3.62 -6.74 0.65
C PHE A 30 -4.85 -7.20 -0.11
N GLN A 31 -5.00 -8.50 -0.38
CA GLN A 31 -6.22 -9.05 -1.00
C GLN A 31 -7.51 -8.71 -0.24
N ARG A 32 -7.42 -8.39 1.06
CA ARG A 32 -8.56 -8.09 1.92
C ARG A 32 -9.00 -6.64 1.85
N TRP A 33 -8.15 -5.73 1.37
CA TRP A 33 -8.43 -4.29 1.42
C TRP A 33 -8.00 -3.50 0.16
N ALA A 34 -7.02 -4.00 -0.60
CA ALA A 34 -6.52 -3.41 -1.83
C ALA A 34 -6.97 -4.22 -3.05
N ALA A 35 -8.26 -4.09 -3.41
CA ALA A 35 -8.89 -4.85 -4.50
C ALA A 35 -8.17 -4.78 -5.86
N GLY A 36 -7.40 -3.69 -6.11
CA GLY A 36 -6.64 -3.49 -7.35
C GLY A 36 -5.27 -4.18 -7.39
N LEU A 37 -4.73 -4.64 -6.26
CA LEU A 37 -3.40 -5.25 -6.18
C LEU A 37 -3.41 -6.77 -6.32
N GLY A 38 -4.56 -7.35 -6.65
CA GLY A 38 -4.57 -8.67 -7.23
C GLY A 38 -4.57 -9.84 -6.26
N ARG A 39 -4.19 -11.01 -6.78
CA ARG A 39 -4.17 -12.31 -6.10
C ARG A 39 -2.80 -12.96 -6.29
N ARG A 40 -2.55 -14.06 -5.57
CA ARG A 40 -1.33 -14.89 -5.68
C ARG A 40 -0.03 -14.12 -5.43
N PHE A 41 0.07 -13.54 -4.24
CA PHE A 41 1.29 -12.86 -3.81
C PHE A 41 2.42 -13.87 -3.57
N GLU A 42 3.49 -13.76 -4.33
CA GLU A 42 4.68 -14.61 -4.24
C GLU A 42 5.93 -13.75 -4.05
N ARG A 43 6.74 -14.09 -3.05
CA ARG A 43 7.96 -13.34 -2.76
C ARG A 43 9.06 -13.70 -3.75
N SER A 44 9.64 -12.70 -4.40
CA SER A 44 10.75 -12.82 -5.35
C SER A 44 11.89 -11.86 -4.97
N GLY A 45 12.70 -12.28 -4.00
CA GLY A 45 13.78 -11.45 -3.45
C GLY A 45 13.26 -10.30 -2.59
N GLU A 46 13.57 -9.07 -3.01
CA GLU A 46 13.08 -7.82 -2.38
C GLU A 46 11.74 -7.34 -2.96
N GLU A 47 11.28 -7.96 -4.05
CA GLU A 47 10.02 -7.64 -4.69
C GLU A 47 8.99 -8.76 -4.47
N TRP A 48 7.74 -8.42 -4.70
CA TRP A 48 6.62 -9.35 -4.69
C TRP A 48 6.02 -9.42 -6.08
N MET A 49 5.71 -10.63 -6.52
CA MET A 49 4.93 -10.90 -7.72
C MET A 49 3.46 -11.09 -7.31
N ALA A 50 2.53 -10.59 -8.12
CA ALA A 50 1.11 -10.89 -8.01
C ALA A 50 0.45 -10.83 -9.39
N GLU A 51 -0.84 -11.17 -9.44
CA GLU A 51 -1.68 -11.04 -10.63
C GLU A 51 -2.78 -10.03 -10.39
N ASP A 52 -2.91 -9.00 -11.23
CA ASP A 52 -4.04 -8.06 -11.18
C ASP A 52 -5.39 -8.79 -11.42
N PRO A 53 -6.54 -8.09 -11.28
CA PRO A 53 -7.85 -8.73 -11.50
C PRO A 53 -8.05 -9.36 -12.89
N ASP A 54 -7.29 -8.93 -13.91
CA ASP A 54 -7.32 -9.47 -15.28
C ASP A 54 -6.29 -10.60 -15.49
N GLY A 55 -5.54 -10.99 -14.46
CA GLY A 55 -4.50 -12.02 -14.51
C GLY A 55 -3.15 -11.54 -15.05
N ARG A 56 -2.93 -10.22 -15.16
CA ARG A 56 -1.64 -9.67 -15.63
C ARG A 56 -0.64 -9.67 -14.49
N PRO A 57 0.62 -10.03 -14.74
CA PRO A 57 1.65 -10.01 -13.72
C PRO A 57 1.95 -8.57 -13.29
N ILE A 58 1.95 -8.36 -11.98
CA ILE A 58 2.36 -7.11 -11.34
C ILE A 58 3.53 -7.39 -10.42
N ARG A 59 4.42 -6.40 -10.31
CA ARG A 59 5.48 -6.39 -9.29
C ARG A 59 5.20 -5.32 -8.27
N ILE A 60 5.46 -5.62 -7.01
CA ILE A 60 5.26 -4.70 -5.90
C ILE A 60 6.55 -4.63 -5.10
N ARG A 61 6.99 -3.41 -4.81
CA ARG A 61 8.07 -3.14 -3.86
C ARG A 61 7.52 -2.34 -2.69
N LEU A 62 7.63 -2.89 -1.49
CA LEU A 62 7.21 -2.23 -0.26
C LEU A 62 8.33 -1.36 0.31
N SER A 63 7.97 -0.33 1.07
CA SER A 63 8.85 0.31 2.03
C SER A 63 9.37 -0.69 3.06
N GLN A 64 10.58 -0.46 3.56
CA GLN A 64 11.10 -1.25 4.69
C GLN A 64 10.24 -1.06 5.95
N PRO A 65 10.17 -2.08 6.83
CA PRO A 65 9.54 -1.94 8.15
C PRO A 65 10.10 -0.72 8.88
N ASN A 66 9.22 0.08 9.48
CA ASN A 66 9.58 1.34 10.11
C ASN A 66 8.59 1.70 11.22
N ASP A 67 9.03 2.54 12.16
CA ASP A 67 8.24 2.99 13.31
C ASP A 67 7.42 4.26 13.02
N PHE A 68 7.34 4.69 11.76
CA PHE A 68 6.72 5.97 11.35
C PHE A 68 5.34 5.79 10.69
N GLY A 69 4.87 4.54 10.59
CA GLY A 69 3.60 4.18 9.95
C GLY A 69 3.60 4.38 8.44
N VAL A 70 4.77 4.35 7.79
CA VAL A 70 4.90 4.47 6.33
C VAL A 70 4.67 3.10 5.70
N LEU A 71 3.71 3.03 4.78
CA LEU A 71 3.30 1.84 4.02
C LEU A 71 3.45 2.07 2.50
N ASP A 72 4.40 2.92 2.14
CA ASP A 72 4.66 3.28 0.76
C ASP A 72 4.97 2.04 -0.07
N HIS A 73 4.46 2.02 -1.30
CA HIS A 73 4.75 0.92 -2.20
C HIS A 73 4.76 1.39 -3.65
N ILE A 74 5.59 0.72 -4.43
CA ILE A 74 5.73 0.95 -5.85
C ILE A 74 5.12 -0.25 -6.56
N VAL A 75 4.20 0.02 -7.48
CA VAL A 75 3.54 -0.99 -8.31
C VAL A 75 4.05 -0.86 -9.72
N PHE A 76 4.53 -1.96 -10.29
CA PHE A 76 4.97 -2.05 -11.67
C PHE A 76 3.98 -2.90 -12.45
N VAL A 77 3.33 -2.28 -13.44
CA VAL A 77 2.43 -2.96 -14.38
C VAL A 77 2.91 -2.70 -15.80
N ALA A 78 3.29 -3.75 -16.52
CA ALA A 78 3.95 -3.65 -17.82
C ALA A 78 5.15 -2.69 -17.81
N LYS A 79 5.02 -1.48 -18.37
CA LYS A 79 6.07 -0.44 -18.41
C LYS A 79 5.76 0.77 -17.54
N VAL A 80 4.68 0.71 -16.75
CA VAL A 80 4.23 1.82 -15.89
C VAL A 80 4.65 1.53 -14.46
N GLU A 81 5.24 2.54 -13.82
CA GLU A 81 5.57 2.57 -12.41
C GLU A 81 4.63 3.54 -11.70
N THR A 82 3.98 3.09 -10.64
CA THR A 82 3.08 3.91 -9.83
C THR A 82 3.56 3.92 -8.39
N HIS A 83 3.86 5.12 -7.88
CA HIS A 83 4.22 5.35 -6.49
C HIS A 83 2.96 5.60 -5.68
N ASN A 84 2.72 4.76 -4.68
CA ASN A 84 1.60 4.89 -3.77
C ASN A 84 2.16 5.31 -2.41
N ALA A 85 1.95 6.58 -2.04
CA ALA A 85 2.31 7.05 -0.71
C ALA A 85 1.16 6.76 0.25
N VAL A 86 1.39 5.90 1.24
CA VAL A 86 0.40 5.48 2.22
C VAL A 86 0.98 5.65 3.61
N ARG A 87 0.21 6.27 4.51
CA ARG A 87 0.64 6.51 5.88
C ARG A 87 -0.47 6.28 6.87
N VAL A 88 -0.14 5.61 7.97
CA VAL A 88 -0.97 5.47 9.15
C VAL A 88 -0.39 6.32 10.27
N VAL A 89 -1.22 7.09 10.95
CA VAL A 89 -0.80 7.93 12.09
C VAL A 89 -1.74 7.76 13.28
N PRO A 90 -1.28 8.00 14.52
CA PRO A 90 -2.16 8.03 15.68
C PRO A 90 -3.25 9.11 15.52
N ASN A 91 -4.49 8.75 15.84
CA ASN A 91 -5.64 9.67 15.89
C ASN A 91 -6.44 9.42 17.18
N GLY A 92 -6.00 10.04 18.28
CA GLY A 92 -6.55 9.78 19.61
C GLY A 92 -6.29 8.33 20.05
N THR A 93 -7.35 7.58 20.38
CA THR A 93 -7.29 6.14 20.65
C THR A 93 -7.34 5.28 19.38
N GLY A 94 -7.56 5.91 18.22
CA GLY A 94 -7.66 5.27 16.91
C GLY A 94 -6.48 5.59 15.99
N ALA A 95 -6.71 5.43 14.70
CA ALA A 95 -5.74 5.69 13.63
C ALA A 95 -6.35 6.53 12.51
N GLU A 96 -5.52 7.30 11.82
CA GLU A 96 -5.85 7.90 10.52
C GLU A 96 -4.99 7.26 9.45
N VAL A 97 -5.61 6.76 8.39
CA VAL A 97 -4.92 6.23 7.21
C VAL A 97 -5.06 7.24 6.08
N MET A 98 -3.95 7.58 5.43
CA MET A 98 -3.90 8.53 4.32
C MET A 98 -3.21 7.88 3.12
N PHE A 99 -3.76 8.11 1.94
CA PHE A 99 -3.20 7.72 0.65
C PHE A 99 -3.14 8.94 -0.28
N VAL A 100 -1.96 9.20 -0.86
CA VAL A 100 -1.80 10.27 -1.85
C VAL A 100 -1.95 9.69 -3.24
N LEU A 101 -3.05 10.02 -3.90
CA LEU A 101 -3.30 9.71 -5.30
C LEU A 101 -2.65 10.81 -6.18
N LEU A 102 -1.82 10.39 -7.13
CA LEU A 102 -1.15 11.24 -8.12
C LEU A 102 -1.73 11.04 -9.53
#